data_AF-A0A0M0JZQ0-F1
#
_entry.id   AF-A0A0M0JZQ0-F1
#
_cell.length_a   1.000
_cell.length_b   1.000
_cell.length_c   1.000
_cell.angle_alpha   90.00
_cell.angle_beta   90.00
_cell.angle_gamma   90.00
#
_symmetry.space_group_name_H-M   'P 1'
#
loop_
_entity.id
_entity.type
_entity.pdbx_description
1 polymer ?
#
loop_
_entity_poly.entity_id
_entity_poly.type
_entity_poly.pdbx_seq_one_letter_code
_entity_poly.pdbx_strand_id
1 'polypeptide(L)'
;MLAIVGSNLYTVSAVCPHCKDTILPAGHLAAACPLIVELTKNADIFATKKLGSSPTVAHSMTHELAMQFTRPVVDAIVGLACAPVQGVQIDFTDATYNQASAVVKAAVYGHCSFAEASAVLAEKLDAATSIEAIEKIRGAMDSLKSAGETAVHSATGTFLFVWAKVSNVISKRSEFSYKLEAVAKSKSAVHAVTLVRPEKESEFYEMTHLFIMTVIALGLASATIVIKFIDDTVFGTIRMGEPFTVAHELVLCYFREMDFDPARLLHMGNVFRRGGQDTLLSEARRNAAAFFRAGGGILQPKGNNDDKLGNVKTIKNTKPNGKSDESSKKPCPDFNGGRPCKNLKPDGTCTFSHKCNQFVSDKGPGGYCMGPHARCTGCDYDAGKKLRAPAA
;
A
#
# COMPACT_ATOMS: atom_id res chain seq x y z
N MET A 1 49.70 -56.91 -1.57
CA MET A 1 48.42 -56.80 -2.30
C MET A 1 47.32 -56.97 -1.25
N LEU A 2 46.43 -56.05 -0.95
CA LEU A 2 45.66 -55.08 -1.75
C LEU A 2 45.43 -53.86 -0.81
N ALA A 3 46.04 -52.72 -1.07
CA ALA A 3 45.43 -51.55 -1.70
C ALA A 3 44.34 -50.84 -0.84
N ILE A 4 44.82 -49.77 -0.20
CA ILE A 4 44.15 -48.51 0.15
C ILE A 4 43.01 -48.18 -0.84
N VAL A 5 41.75 -48.15 -0.39
CA VAL A 5 40.68 -47.31 -0.94
C VAL A 5 39.68 -47.01 0.19
N GLY A 6 39.66 -45.78 0.68
CA GLY A 6 38.66 -45.35 1.66
C GLY A 6 38.89 -43.95 2.21
N SER A 7 40.13 -43.48 2.21
CA SER A 7 40.48 -42.17 2.77
C SER A 7 40.72 -41.14 1.68
N ASN A 8 39.73 -40.87 0.82
CA ASN A 8 39.65 -39.69 -0.06
C ASN A 8 38.31 -39.64 -0.81
N LEU A 9 37.19 -39.86 -0.11
CA LEU A 9 35.96 -39.20 -0.57
C LEU A 9 36.13 -37.74 -0.20
N TYR A 10 36.59 -36.93 -1.15
CA TYR A 10 36.28 -35.51 -1.14
C TYR A 10 34.76 -35.44 -1.03
N THR A 11 34.26 -35.22 0.19
CA THR A 11 32.91 -34.71 0.38
C THR A 11 32.97 -33.34 -0.28
N VAL A 12 32.56 -33.27 -1.55
CA VAL A 12 32.18 -32.00 -2.15
C VAL A 12 31.18 -31.45 -1.15
N SER A 13 31.57 -30.42 -0.39
CA SER A 13 30.66 -29.70 0.48
C SER A 13 29.53 -29.25 -0.44
N ALA A 14 28.43 -29.99 -0.40
CA ALA A 14 27.37 -29.81 -1.36
C ALA A 14 26.74 -28.47 -1.00
N VAL A 15 27.09 -27.44 -1.78
CA VAL A 15 26.54 -26.10 -1.61
C VAL A 15 25.03 -26.23 -1.57
N CYS A 16 24.41 -25.76 -0.50
CA CYS A 16 22.98 -25.93 -0.31
C CYS A 16 22.23 -25.38 -1.55
N PRO A 17 21.41 -26.19 -2.25
CA PRO A 17 20.82 -25.78 -3.51
C PRO A 17 19.83 -24.62 -3.35
N HIS A 18 19.33 -24.40 -2.13
CA HIS A 18 18.34 -23.39 -1.79
C HIS A 18 18.96 -22.03 -1.43
N CYS A 19 19.87 -21.99 -0.45
CA CYS A 19 20.47 -20.73 -0.01
C CYS A 19 21.87 -20.47 -0.59
N LYS A 20 22.44 -21.41 -1.35
CA LYS A 20 23.80 -21.32 -1.90
C LYS A 20 24.86 -21.01 -0.84
N ASP A 21 24.74 -21.61 0.35
CA ASP A 21 25.59 -21.41 1.53
C ASP A 21 25.74 -19.95 2.01
N THR A 22 24.80 -19.08 1.63
CA THR A 22 24.73 -17.70 2.15
C THR A 22 24.27 -17.61 3.61
N ILE A 23 23.75 -18.72 4.16
CA ILE A 23 23.23 -18.82 5.54
C ILE A 23 24.15 -19.70 6.38
N LEU A 24 24.54 -19.22 7.56
CA LEU A 24 25.41 -19.93 8.50
C LEU A 24 24.61 -20.80 9.49
N PRO A 25 25.17 -21.95 9.94
CA PRO A 25 26.42 -22.55 9.45
C PRO A 25 26.27 -23.07 8.01
N ALA A 26 27.33 -22.88 7.22
CA ALA A 26 27.40 -23.39 5.85
C ALA A 26 27.47 -24.92 5.83
N GLY A 27 27.08 -25.54 4.71
CA GLY A 27 27.12 -27.01 4.55
C GLY A 27 26.01 -27.77 5.27
N HIS A 28 24.90 -27.10 5.61
CA HIS A 28 23.70 -27.77 6.12
C HIS A 28 23.02 -28.63 5.03
N LEU A 29 22.34 -29.71 5.45
CA LEU A 29 21.56 -30.55 4.54
C LEU A 29 20.45 -29.73 3.86
N ALA A 30 20.18 -29.98 2.59
CA ALA A 30 19.17 -29.25 1.82
C ALA A 30 17.78 -29.25 2.49
N ALA A 31 17.36 -30.41 3.04
CA ALA A 31 16.10 -30.54 3.78
C ALA A 31 16.07 -29.76 5.11
N ALA A 32 17.24 -29.45 5.67
CA ALA A 32 17.42 -28.66 6.89
C ALA A 32 17.78 -27.20 6.60
N CYS A 33 17.69 -26.75 5.33
CA CYS A 33 18.01 -25.37 4.96
C CYS A 33 17.11 -24.39 5.74
N PRO A 34 17.69 -23.47 6.54
CA PRO A 34 16.91 -22.55 7.36
C PRO A 34 15.88 -21.75 6.55
N LEU A 35 16.26 -21.31 5.34
CA LEU A 35 15.35 -20.61 4.43
C LEU A 35 14.11 -21.44 4.07
N ILE A 36 14.29 -22.69 3.62
CA ILE A 36 13.15 -23.54 3.21
C ILE A 36 12.30 -23.93 4.40
N VAL A 37 12.93 -24.23 5.54
CA VAL A 37 12.22 -24.55 6.79
C VAL A 37 11.36 -23.37 7.23
N GLU A 38 11.88 -22.13 7.15
CA GLU A 38 11.11 -20.92 7.44
C GLU A 38 9.95 -20.74 6.47
N LEU A 39 10.19 -20.79 5.16
CA LEU A 39 9.13 -20.61 4.15
C LEU A 39 8.01 -21.64 4.31
N THR A 40 8.35 -22.90 4.60
CA THR A 40 7.38 -23.97 4.82
C THR A 40 6.53 -23.70 6.08
N LYS A 41 7.19 -23.37 7.20
CA LYS A 41 6.48 -23.03 8.44
C LYS A 41 5.59 -21.79 8.29
N ASN A 42 6.05 -20.80 7.53
CA ASN A 42 5.26 -19.60 7.27
C ASN A 42 3.99 -19.92 6.47
N ALA A 43 4.10 -20.72 5.40
CA ALA A 43 2.95 -21.16 4.62
C ALA A 43 1.94 -21.95 5.46
N ASP A 44 2.42 -22.83 6.35
CA ASP A 44 1.56 -23.61 7.26
C ASP A 44 0.72 -22.72 8.19
N ILE A 45 1.25 -21.59 8.64
CA ILE A 45 0.50 -20.63 9.49
C ILE A 45 -0.76 -20.15 8.77
N PHE A 46 -0.65 -19.78 7.49
CA PHE A 46 -1.79 -19.28 6.71
C PHE A 46 -2.71 -20.41 6.24
N ALA A 47 -2.16 -21.55 5.84
CA ALA A 47 -2.95 -22.71 5.43
C ALA A 47 -3.85 -23.25 6.55
N THR A 48 -3.35 -23.21 7.80
CA THR A 48 -4.07 -23.69 8.99
C THR A 48 -4.70 -22.56 9.81
N LYS A 49 -4.64 -21.32 9.34
CA LYS A 49 -5.12 -20.10 10.02
C LYS A 49 -4.65 -20.00 11.48
N LYS A 50 -3.39 -20.33 11.75
CA LYS A 50 -2.87 -20.52 13.11
C LYS A 50 -2.64 -19.18 13.85
N LEU A 51 -3.71 -18.60 14.37
CA LEU A 51 -3.68 -17.37 15.17
C LEU A 51 -2.74 -17.49 16.38
N GLY A 52 -1.90 -16.47 16.58
CA GLY A 52 -0.88 -16.45 17.62
C GLY A 52 0.48 -17.04 17.22
N SER A 53 0.58 -17.63 16.02
CA SER A 53 1.87 -17.90 15.37
C SER A 53 2.31 -16.69 14.55
N SER A 54 3.63 -16.56 14.36
CA SER A 54 4.20 -15.51 13.51
C SER A 54 5.12 -16.11 12.47
N PRO A 55 5.02 -15.65 11.22
CA PRO A 55 6.05 -15.90 10.23
C PRO A 55 7.43 -15.45 10.71
N THR A 56 8.45 -16.19 10.32
CA THR A 56 9.86 -15.82 10.47
C THR A 56 10.42 -15.48 9.10
N VAL A 57 10.99 -14.29 8.96
CA VAL A 57 11.46 -13.76 7.67
C VAL A 57 12.95 -13.43 7.68
N ALA A 58 13.68 -13.98 8.65
CA ALA A 58 15.06 -13.64 8.95
C ALA A 58 16.00 -13.94 7.77
N HIS A 59 15.77 -15.06 7.07
CA HIS A 59 16.61 -15.47 5.95
C HIS A 59 16.05 -15.12 4.57
N SER A 60 14.82 -14.60 4.51
CA SER A 60 14.09 -14.36 3.26
C SER A 60 13.91 -12.88 2.91
N MET A 61 13.99 -11.97 3.88
CA MET A 61 13.85 -10.52 3.65
C MET A 61 15.20 -9.80 3.64
N THR A 62 15.31 -8.80 2.78
CA THR A 62 16.41 -7.84 2.82
C THR A 62 16.29 -6.94 4.05
N HIS A 63 17.38 -6.28 4.42
CA HIS A 63 17.40 -5.34 5.55
C HIS A 63 16.32 -4.25 5.44
N GLU A 64 16.12 -3.68 4.25
CA GLU A 64 15.12 -2.64 4.00
C GLU A 64 13.68 -3.14 4.21
N LEU A 65 13.38 -4.37 3.76
CA LEU A 65 12.08 -5.00 4.01
C LEU A 65 11.90 -5.32 5.49
N ALA A 66 12.92 -5.86 6.15
CA ALA A 66 12.86 -6.19 7.58
C ALA A 66 12.57 -4.95 8.46
N MET A 67 13.00 -3.75 8.04
CA MET A 67 12.68 -2.49 8.73
C MET A 67 11.20 -2.11 8.63
N GLN A 68 10.49 -2.43 7.54
CA GLN A 68 9.05 -2.15 7.42
C GLN A 68 8.17 -3.30 7.92
N PHE A 69 8.67 -4.53 7.87
CA PHE A 69 8.00 -5.77 8.29
C PHE A 69 8.54 -6.25 9.63
N THR A 70 8.42 -5.38 10.64
CA THR A 70 8.75 -5.72 12.02
C THR A 70 7.82 -6.81 12.56
N ARG A 71 8.20 -7.46 13.67
CA ARG A 71 7.41 -8.52 14.29
C ARG A 71 5.93 -8.14 14.51
N PRO A 72 5.59 -6.95 15.06
CA PRO A 72 4.19 -6.53 15.18
C PRO A 72 3.45 -6.42 13.83
N VAL A 73 4.14 -6.01 12.76
CA VAL A 73 3.54 -5.90 11.41
C VAL A 73 3.26 -7.28 10.83
N VAL A 74 4.21 -8.21 10.97
CA VAL A 74 4.06 -9.60 10.53
C VAL A 74 2.94 -10.30 11.31
N ASP A 75 2.87 -10.12 12.62
CA ASP A 75 1.79 -10.58 13.49
C ASP A 75 0.42 -10.02 13.04
N ALA A 76 0.35 -8.73 12.68
CA ALA A 76 -0.87 -8.11 12.17
C ALA A 76 -1.31 -8.68 10.81
N ILE A 77 -0.37 -9.04 9.93
CA ILE A 77 -0.67 -9.71 8.65
C ILE A 77 -1.32 -11.08 8.90
N VAL A 78 -0.85 -11.83 9.90
CA VAL A 78 -1.52 -13.08 10.31
C VAL A 78 -2.94 -12.79 10.79
N GLY A 79 -3.11 -11.74 11.61
CA GLY A 79 -4.43 -11.27 12.04
C GLY A 79 -5.36 -10.95 10.87
N LEU A 80 -4.89 -10.22 9.86
CA LEU A 80 -5.68 -9.88 8.68
C LEU A 80 -6.03 -11.11 7.83
N ALA A 81 -5.06 -11.97 7.55
CA ALA A 81 -5.26 -13.15 6.71
C ALA A 81 -6.17 -14.20 7.38
N CYS A 82 -6.13 -14.27 8.71
CA CYS A 82 -6.95 -15.21 9.50
C CYS A 82 -8.28 -14.60 9.97
N ALA A 83 -8.56 -13.32 9.68
CA ALA A 83 -9.80 -12.67 10.06
C ALA A 83 -11.01 -13.47 9.58
N PRO A 84 -12.20 -13.38 10.21
CA PRO A 84 -13.45 -13.90 9.64
C PRO A 84 -13.93 -13.02 8.45
N VAL A 85 -14.88 -13.53 7.65
CA VAL A 85 -15.53 -12.70 6.62
C VAL A 85 -16.21 -11.53 7.32
N GLN A 86 -16.11 -10.33 6.74
CA GLN A 86 -16.75 -9.15 7.31
C GLN A 86 -18.25 -9.39 7.51
N GLY A 87 -18.74 -9.10 8.71
CA GLY A 87 -20.14 -9.28 9.08
C GLY A 87 -20.51 -10.71 9.53
N VAL A 88 -19.57 -11.67 9.51
CA VAL A 88 -19.78 -13.03 10.04
C VAL A 88 -19.25 -13.11 11.47
N GLN A 89 -20.05 -13.68 12.38
CA GLN A 89 -19.62 -13.94 13.75
C GLN A 89 -18.56 -15.04 13.80
N ILE A 90 -17.59 -14.93 14.72
CA ILE A 90 -16.60 -15.99 14.92
C ILE A 90 -17.27 -17.22 15.50
N ASP A 91 -16.95 -18.38 14.93
CA ASP A 91 -17.17 -19.67 15.56
C ASP A 91 -15.95 -20.05 16.42
N PHE A 92 -16.08 -19.89 17.74
CA PHE A 92 -15.01 -20.25 18.70
C PHE A 92 -14.84 -21.76 18.92
N THR A 93 -15.67 -22.59 18.26
CA THR A 93 -15.52 -24.04 18.23
C THR A 93 -14.56 -24.51 17.12
N ASP A 94 -14.22 -23.63 16.17
CA ASP A 94 -13.22 -23.91 15.14
C ASP A 94 -11.84 -24.19 15.77
N ALA A 95 -11.13 -25.18 15.21
CA ALA A 95 -9.81 -25.59 15.68
C ALA A 95 -8.80 -24.44 15.76
N THR A 96 -8.99 -23.40 14.95
CA THR A 96 -8.25 -22.13 14.95
C THR A 96 -8.25 -21.44 16.33
N TYR A 97 -9.34 -21.54 17.09
CA TYR A 97 -9.54 -20.85 18.38
C TYR A 97 -9.48 -21.80 19.60
N ASN A 98 -9.01 -23.03 19.40
CA ASN A 98 -8.89 -24.00 20.50
C ASN A 98 -7.96 -23.51 21.61
N GLN A 99 -6.87 -22.81 21.26
CA GLN A 99 -5.93 -22.28 22.23
C GLN A 99 -6.43 -20.98 22.85
N ALA A 100 -6.35 -20.84 24.17
CA ALA A 100 -6.75 -19.62 24.88
C ALA A 100 -6.02 -18.36 24.37
N SER A 101 -4.73 -18.50 24.00
CA SER A 101 -3.95 -17.44 23.37
C SER A 101 -4.50 -16.98 22.01
N ALA A 102 -5.08 -17.89 21.22
CA ALA A 102 -5.70 -17.55 19.94
C ALA A 102 -6.97 -16.71 20.11
N VAL A 103 -7.75 -16.97 21.17
CA VAL A 103 -8.92 -16.15 21.53
C VAL A 103 -8.51 -14.72 21.91
N VAL A 104 -7.43 -14.57 22.68
CA VAL A 104 -6.87 -13.24 22.99
C VAL A 104 -6.43 -12.53 21.71
N LYS A 105 -5.74 -13.23 20.81
CA LYS A 105 -5.29 -12.66 19.55
C LYS A 105 -6.45 -12.27 18.63
N ALA A 106 -7.55 -13.04 18.63
CA ALA A 106 -8.76 -12.69 17.90
C ALA A 106 -9.32 -11.33 18.34
N ALA A 107 -9.37 -11.07 19.65
CA ALA A 107 -9.80 -9.77 20.18
C ALA A 107 -8.80 -8.65 19.83
N VAL A 108 -7.50 -8.91 20.02
CA VAL A 108 -6.43 -7.96 19.70
C VAL A 108 -6.46 -7.54 18.22
N TYR A 109 -6.77 -8.46 17.31
CA TYR A 109 -6.87 -8.19 15.88
C TYR A 109 -8.28 -7.77 15.42
N GLY A 110 -9.21 -7.53 16.34
CA GLY A 110 -10.55 -7.03 16.02
C GLY A 110 -11.44 -8.04 15.29
N HIS A 111 -11.19 -9.34 15.46
CA HIS A 111 -12.09 -10.39 14.93
C HIS A 111 -13.36 -10.49 15.80
N CYS A 112 -13.21 -10.27 17.11
CA CYS A 112 -14.27 -10.22 18.11
C CYS A 112 -14.02 -9.09 19.09
N SER A 113 -15.02 -8.75 19.89
CA SER A 113 -14.86 -7.81 21.00
C SER A 113 -14.09 -8.43 22.17
N PHE A 114 -13.46 -7.57 22.98
CA PHE A 114 -12.83 -8.01 24.24
C PHE A 114 -13.84 -8.64 25.22
N ALA A 115 -15.10 -8.18 25.19
CA ALA A 115 -16.17 -8.75 26.00
C ALA A 115 -16.51 -10.19 25.56
N GLU A 116 -16.65 -10.43 24.26
CA GLU A 116 -16.88 -11.78 23.72
C GLU A 116 -15.71 -12.71 24.02
N ALA A 117 -14.46 -12.25 23.79
CA ALA A 117 -13.28 -13.04 24.13
C ALA A 117 -13.19 -13.37 25.63
N SER A 118 -13.55 -12.41 26.49
CA SER A 118 -13.59 -12.63 27.94
C SER A 118 -14.64 -13.68 28.32
N ALA A 119 -15.83 -13.65 27.71
CA ALA A 119 -16.88 -14.63 27.96
C ALA A 119 -16.43 -16.04 27.52
N VAL A 120 -15.87 -16.17 26.32
CA VAL A 120 -15.37 -17.46 25.79
C VAL A 120 -14.25 -18.03 26.66
N LEU A 121 -13.33 -17.19 27.15
CA LEU A 121 -12.27 -17.64 28.05
C LEU A 121 -12.82 -18.09 29.41
N ALA A 122 -13.86 -17.43 29.93
CA ALA A 122 -14.53 -17.85 31.16
C ALA A 122 -15.22 -19.21 30.99
N GLU A 123 -15.95 -19.43 29.88
CA GLU A 123 -16.56 -20.73 29.57
C GLU A 123 -15.51 -21.85 29.45
N LYS A 124 -14.38 -21.58 28.79
CA LYS A 124 -13.26 -22.53 28.70
C LYS A 124 -12.64 -22.81 30.07
N LEU A 125 -12.61 -21.83 30.98
CA LEU A 125 -12.10 -21.99 32.33
C LEU A 125 -13.00 -22.90 33.16
N ASP A 126 -14.32 -22.72 33.06
CA ASP A 126 -15.31 -23.54 33.76
C ASP A 126 -15.30 -24.99 33.27
N ALA A 127 -15.03 -25.21 31.98
CA ALA A 127 -14.90 -26.54 31.39
C ALA A 127 -13.52 -27.20 31.61
N ALA A 128 -12.53 -26.49 32.15
CA ALA A 128 -11.17 -27.00 32.28
C ALA A 128 -11.06 -28.02 33.42
N THR A 129 -10.55 -29.21 33.08
CA THR A 129 -10.42 -30.33 34.05
C THR A 129 -9.00 -30.47 34.62
N SER A 130 -8.00 -29.80 34.05
CA SER A 130 -6.60 -29.88 34.49
C SER A 130 -6.06 -28.53 34.98
N ILE A 131 -5.18 -28.58 35.99
CA ILE A 131 -4.55 -27.38 36.57
C ILE A 131 -3.75 -26.62 35.51
N GLU A 132 -3.02 -27.32 34.64
CA GLU A 132 -2.26 -26.71 33.55
C GLU A 132 -3.15 -25.93 32.57
N ALA A 133 -4.35 -26.46 32.25
CA ALA A 133 -5.30 -25.75 31.39
C ALA A 133 -5.86 -24.50 32.09
N ILE A 134 -6.20 -24.62 33.37
CA ILE A 134 -6.68 -23.51 34.21
C ILE A 134 -5.65 -22.37 34.24
N GLU A 135 -4.37 -22.68 34.46
CA GLU A 135 -3.30 -21.68 34.50
C GLU A 135 -3.08 -20.99 33.14
N LYS A 136 -3.10 -21.76 32.03
CA LYS A 136 -2.99 -21.19 30.68
C LYS A 136 -4.14 -20.25 30.36
N ILE A 137 -5.37 -20.61 30.75
CA ILE A 137 -6.56 -19.78 30.51
C ILE A 137 -6.52 -18.52 31.38
N ARG A 138 -6.15 -18.62 32.66
CA ARG A 138 -5.97 -17.46 33.54
C ARG A 138 -4.92 -16.49 32.98
N GLY A 139 -3.78 -17.01 32.55
CA GLY A 139 -2.73 -16.20 31.91
C GLY A 139 -3.23 -15.51 30.63
N ALA A 140 -4.08 -16.18 29.84
CA ALA A 140 -4.73 -15.58 28.68
C ALA A 140 -5.73 -14.48 29.07
N MET A 141 -6.53 -14.66 30.11
CA MET A 141 -7.45 -13.63 30.62
C MET A 141 -6.71 -12.39 31.13
N ASP A 142 -5.58 -12.57 31.83
CA ASP A 142 -4.76 -11.44 32.29
C ASP A 142 -4.04 -10.74 31.13
N SER A 143 -3.62 -11.50 30.11
CA SER A 143 -3.12 -10.95 28.85
C SER A 143 -4.19 -10.13 28.11
N LEU A 144 -5.44 -10.59 28.11
CA LEU A 144 -6.56 -9.87 27.50
C LEU A 144 -6.85 -8.54 28.21
N LYS A 145 -6.78 -8.51 29.56
CA LYS A 145 -6.98 -7.28 30.35
C LYS A 145 -5.87 -6.25 30.14
N SER A 146 -4.64 -6.73 29.95
CA SER A 146 -3.46 -5.88 29.75
C SER A 146 -3.26 -5.47 28.28
N ALA A 147 -3.85 -6.22 27.35
CA ALA A 147 -3.90 -5.84 25.95
C ALA A 147 -4.78 -4.60 25.80
N GLY A 148 -4.21 -3.50 25.28
CA GLY A 148 -5.01 -2.39 24.78
C GLY A 148 -5.72 -2.81 23.48
N GLU A 149 -6.83 -2.16 23.17
CA GLU A 149 -7.46 -2.25 21.84
C GLU A 149 -6.49 -1.74 20.77
N THR A 150 -5.66 -2.64 20.24
CA THR A 150 -4.88 -2.44 19.03
C THR A 150 -5.70 -2.94 17.86
N ALA A 151 -6.89 -2.38 17.66
CA ALA A 151 -7.79 -2.83 16.61
C ALA A 151 -7.09 -2.73 15.25
N VAL A 152 -6.60 -3.86 14.75
CA VAL A 152 -6.32 -4.03 13.34
C VAL A 152 -7.70 -4.00 12.69
N HIS A 153 -8.05 -2.91 12.03
CA HIS A 153 -9.35 -2.83 11.37
C HIS A 153 -9.41 -3.95 10.32
N SER A 154 -10.28 -4.94 10.54
CA SER A 154 -10.59 -6.02 9.59
C SER A 154 -11.17 -5.49 8.25
N ALA A 155 -11.47 -4.19 8.18
CA ALA A 155 -11.67 -3.41 6.97
C ALA A 155 -10.40 -3.25 6.11
N THR A 156 -9.22 -3.64 6.59
CA THR A 156 -7.94 -3.52 5.89
C THR A 156 -7.61 -4.86 5.28
N GLY A 157 -7.62 -4.97 3.95
CA GLY A 157 -7.29 -6.20 3.25
C GLY A 157 -5.84 -6.64 3.44
N THR A 158 -5.57 -7.95 3.46
CA THR A 158 -4.22 -8.52 3.65
C THR A 158 -3.26 -8.05 2.55
N PHE A 159 -3.62 -8.22 1.29
CA PHE A 159 -2.75 -7.86 0.17
C PHE A 159 -2.63 -6.35 0.01
N LEU A 160 -3.71 -5.60 0.23
CA LEU A 160 -3.67 -4.13 0.28
C LEU A 160 -2.74 -3.62 1.38
N PHE A 161 -2.76 -4.23 2.57
CA PHE A 161 -1.88 -3.87 3.67
C PHE A 161 -0.41 -4.14 3.34
N VAL A 162 -0.10 -5.32 2.79
CA VAL A 162 1.26 -5.67 2.36
C VAL A 162 1.74 -4.72 1.26
N TRP A 163 0.91 -4.43 0.26
CA TRP A 163 1.23 -3.49 -0.82
C TRP A 163 1.52 -2.09 -0.28
N ALA A 164 0.70 -1.58 0.64
CA ALA A 164 0.92 -0.29 1.28
C ALA A 164 2.22 -0.28 2.10
N LYS A 165 2.55 -1.34 2.83
CA LYS A 165 3.84 -1.45 3.53
C LYS A 165 5.03 -1.44 2.58
N VAL A 166 4.93 -2.16 1.46
CA VAL A 166 5.97 -2.16 0.43
C VAL A 166 6.14 -0.76 -0.20
N SER A 167 5.06 -0.01 -0.46
CA SER A 167 5.20 1.36 -0.99
C SER A 167 6.01 2.29 -0.09
N ASN A 168 5.95 2.06 1.23
CA ASN A 168 6.66 2.87 2.21
C ASN A 168 8.17 2.58 2.22
N VAL A 169 8.61 1.41 1.72
CA VAL A 169 10.05 1.10 1.57
C VAL A 169 10.66 2.09 0.58
N ILE A 170 10.01 2.27 -0.57
CA ILE A 170 10.50 3.11 -1.65
C ILE A 170 10.47 4.58 -1.23
N SER A 171 9.35 5.04 -0.65
CA SER A 171 9.22 6.44 -0.24
C SER A 171 10.22 6.85 0.84
N LYS A 172 10.60 5.92 1.72
CA LYS A 172 11.53 6.19 2.83
C LYS A 172 12.99 5.94 2.49
N ARG A 173 13.32 5.34 1.33
CA ARG A 173 14.73 5.09 0.96
C ARG A 173 15.52 6.40 0.80
N SER A 174 14.86 7.50 0.45
CA SER A 174 15.46 8.84 0.44
C SER A 174 15.45 9.56 1.80
N GLU A 175 14.74 9.04 2.81
CA GLU A 175 14.70 9.61 4.16
C GLU A 175 15.84 9.02 5.01
N PHE A 176 16.98 9.69 5.03
CA PHE A 176 18.14 9.34 5.88
C PHE A 176 17.95 9.67 7.38
N SER A 177 16.72 9.66 7.90
CA SER A 177 16.46 9.92 9.32
C SER A 177 16.24 8.61 10.08
N TYR A 178 17.29 8.11 10.75
CA TYR A 178 17.18 6.99 11.68
C TYR A 178 16.77 7.53 13.05
N LYS A 179 15.48 7.42 13.40
CA LYS A 179 15.05 7.63 14.78
C LYS A 179 15.21 6.32 15.53
N LEU A 180 16.11 6.29 16.51
CA LEU A 180 16.11 5.26 17.53
C LEU A 180 14.83 5.41 18.34
N GLU A 181 13.82 4.60 18.04
CA GLU A 181 12.61 4.54 18.87
C GLU A 181 12.97 3.84 20.18
N ALA A 182 13.28 4.64 21.20
CA ALA A 182 13.27 4.19 22.58
C ALA A 182 11.84 3.78 22.95
N VAL A 183 11.73 2.61 23.59
CA VAL A 183 10.50 1.99 24.04
C VAL A 183 9.58 2.99 24.78
N ALA A 184 8.29 2.88 24.48
CA ALA A 184 7.13 3.44 25.18
C ALA A 184 6.56 4.79 24.70
N LYS A 185 5.42 4.71 23.99
CA LYS A 185 4.11 5.04 24.56
C LYS A 185 3.01 4.39 23.72
N SER A 186 2.17 3.61 24.39
CA SER A 186 0.94 3.02 23.85
C SER A 186 0.07 4.11 23.22
N LYS A 187 0.04 4.15 21.89
CA LYS A 187 -1.05 4.77 21.14
C LYS A 187 -1.54 3.73 20.14
N SER A 188 -2.85 3.59 20.08
CA SER A 188 -3.68 2.73 19.22
C SER A 188 -3.44 2.90 17.69
N ALA A 189 -2.29 3.42 17.27
CA ALA A 189 -1.94 3.77 15.89
C ALA A 189 -1.05 2.74 15.17
N VAL A 190 -0.75 1.59 15.78
CA VAL A 190 0.36 0.70 15.36
C VAL A 190 0.16 0.06 13.97
N HIS A 191 -1.05 0.07 13.41
CA HIS A 191 -1.33 -0.60 12.13
C HIS A 191 -2.01 0.28 11.06
N ALA A 192 -2.12 1.59 11.25
CA ALA A 192 -2.54 2.48 10.17
C ALA A 192 -1.38 2.64 9.16
N VAL A 193 -1.55 2.12 7.94
CA VAL A 193 -0.57 2.28 6.85
C VAL A 193 -1.20 3.07 5.70
N THR A 194 -0.53 4.13 5.27
CA THR A 194 -0.92 4.89 4.09
C THR A 194 -0.24 4.32 2.87
N LEU A 195 -1.02 3.98 1.84
CA LEU A 195 -0.50 3.62 0.53
C LEU A 195 0.16 4.85 -0.12
N VAL A 196 1.43 4.71 -0.50
CA VAL A 196 2.14 5.69 -1.33
C VAL A 196 2.10 5.20 -2.77
N ARG A 197 1.60 6.04 -3.69
CA ARG A 197 1.59 5.70 -5.11
C ARG A 197 2.95 6.02 -5.72
N PRO A 198 3.50 5.16 -6.59
CA PRO A 198 4.79 5.41 -7.24
C PRO A 198 4.68 6.63 -8.17
N GLU A 199 5.68 7.51 -8.16
CA GLU A 199 5.70 8.67 -9.07
C GLU A 199 6.24 8.28 -10.44
N LYS A 200 7.14 7.30 -10.46
CA LYS A 200 7.82 6.82 -11.67
C LYS A 200 7.53 5.36 -11.94
N GLU A 201 7.60 5.00 -13.21
CA GLU A 201 7.47 3.62 -13.65
C GLU A 201 8.52 2.68 -13.02
N SER A 202 9.76 3.17 -12.84
CA SER A 202 10.82 2.40 -12.17
C SER A 202 10.48 2.07 -10.71
N GLU A 203 9.87 3.01 -10.00
CA GLU A 203 9.41 2.82 -8.60
C GLU A 203 8.28 1.80 -8.55
N PHE A 204 7.38 1.81 -9.54
CA PHE A 204 6.31 0.82 -9.64
C PHE A 204 6.84 -0.61 -9.87
N TYR A 205 7.82 -0.79 -10.75
CA TYR A 205 8.42 -2.12 -10.97
C TYR A 205 9.19 -2.62 -9.75
N GLU A 206 9.93 -1.73 -9.09
CA GLU A 206 10.57 -2.06 -7.82
C GLU A 206 9.53 -2.45 -6.75
N MET A 207 8.45 -1.69 -6.64
CA MET A 207 7.36 -1.98 -5.71
C MET A 207 6.76 -3.37 -5.96
N THR A 208 6.56 -3.70 -7.24
CA THR A 208 6.06 -5.01 -7.66
C THR A 208 7.03 -6.13 -7.28
N HIS A 209 8.34 -5.93 -7.48
CA HIS A 209 9.38 -6.88 -7.10
C HIS A 209 9.40 -7.13 -5.59
N LEU A 210 9.40 -6.07 -4.78
CA LEU A 210 9.40 -6.15 -3.32
C LEU A 210 8.13 -6.83 -2.78
N PHE A 211 6.97 -6.59 -3.41
CA PHE A 211 5.73 -7.29 -3.10
C PHE A 211 5.84 -8.79 -3.36
N ILE A 212 6.35 -9.20 -4.53
CA ILE A 212 6.57 -10.62 -4.86
C ILE A 212 7.45 -11.28 -3.79
N MET A 213 8.58 -10.66 -3.44
CA MET A 213 9.48 -11.18 -2.41
C MET A 213 8.78 -11.32 -1.06
N THR A 214 8.02 -10.30 -0.66
CA THR A 214 7.32 -10.26 0.63
C THR A 214 6.24 -11.33 0.74
N VAL A 215 5.42 -11.48 -0.30
CA VAL A 215 4.34 -12.48 -0.33
C VAL A 215 4.91 -13.90 -0.25
N ILE A 216 6.00 -14.17 -0.96
CA ILE A 216 6.69 -15.47 -0.92
C ILE A 216 7.33 -15.69 0.46
N ALA A 217 8.06 -14.70 0.98
CA ALA A 217 8.71 -14.76 2.28
C ALA A 217 7.72 -15.04 3.42
N LEU A 218 6.56 -14.38 3.39
CA LEU A 218 5.49 -14.60 4.35
C LEU A 218 4.75 -15.92 4.12
N GLY A 219 4.88 -16.59 2.97
CA GLY A 219 4.13 -17.82 2.68
C GLY A 219 2.66 -17.57 2.33
N LEU A 220 2.30 -16.35 1.91
CA LEU A 220 0.94 -16.00 1.48
C LEU A 220 0.58 -16.55 0.09
N ALA A 221 1.58 -16.70 -0.79
CA ALA A 221 1.43 -17.39 -2.07
C ALA A 221 2.77 -17.96 -2.54
N SER A 222 2.72 -18.99 -3.39
CA SER A 222 3.92 -19.53 -4.04
C SER A 222 4.43 -18.60 -5.14
N ALA A 223 5.72 -18.72 -5.46
CA ALA A 223 6.37 -17.92 -6.50
C ALA A 223 5.63 -18.00 -7.84
N THR A 224 5.26 -19.21 -8.27
CA THR A 224 4.53 -19.42 -9.53
C THR A 224 3.21 -18.67 -9.56
N ILE A 225 2.46 -18.66 -8.46
CA ILE A 225 1.15 -18.03 -8.38
C ILE A 225 1.27 -16.51 -8.40
N VAL A 226 2.12 -15.93 -7.55
CA VAL A 226 2.26 -14.47 -7.48
C VAL A 226 2.89 -13.89 -8.75
N ILE A 227 3.89 -14.56 -9.32
CA ILE A 227 4.54 -14.10 -10.56
C ILE A 227 3.56 -14.17 -11.73
N LYS A 228 2.76 -15.24 -11.85
CA LYS A 228 1.74 -15.34 -12.90
C LYS A 228 0.67 -14.25 -12.75
N PHE A 229 0.22 -13.99 -11.52
CA PHE A 229 -0.71 -12.90 -11.24
C PHE A 229 -0.14 -11.54 -11.67
N ILE A 230 1.13 -11.26 -11.38
CA ILE A 230 1.80 -10.03 -11.83
C ILE A 230 1.96 -9.99 -13.35
N ASP A 231 2.28 -11.10 -14.00
CA ASP A 231 2.35 -11.14 -15.46
C ASP A 231 1.00 -10.83 -16.12
N ASP A 232 -0.11 -11.36 -15.61
CA ASP A 232 -1.43 -11.06 -16.14
C ASP A 232 -1.88 -9.62 -15.82
N THR A 233 -1.70 -9.19 -14.57
CA THR A 233 -2.20 -7.90 -14.09
C THR A 233 -1.36 -6.73 -14.56
N VAL A 234 -0.05 -6.82 -14.39
CA VAL A 234 0.86 -5.70 -14.62
C VAL A 234 1.36 -5.74 -16.05
N PHE A 235 2.10 -6.79 -16.40
CA PHE A 235 2.73 -6.86 -17.72
C PHE A 235 1.70 -7.07 -18.82
N GLY A 236 0.61 -7.79 -18.57
CA GLY A 236 -0.53 -7.93 -19.48
C GLY A 236 -1.17 -6.58 -19.79
N THR A 237 -1.41 -5.77 -18.77
CA THR A 237 -1.96 -4.41 -18.93
C THR A 237 -1.04 -3.50 -19.73
N ILE A 238 0.27 -3.54 -19.44
CA ILE A 238 1.26 -2.76 -20.18
C ILE A 238 1.37 -3.23 -21.65
N ARG A 239 1.32 -4.55 -21.90
CA ARG A 239 1.29 -5.11 -23.28
C ARG A 239 0.06 -4.66 -24.07
N MET A 240 -1.05 -4.35 -23.40
CA MET A 240 -2.24 -3.76 -24.04
C MET A 240 -2.09 -2.26 -24.34
N GLY A 241 -0.96 -1.63 -23.99
CA GLY A 241 -0.69 -0.21 -24.25
C GLY A 241 -1.14 0.74 -23.14
N GLU A 242 -1.58 0.22 -21.99
CA GLU A 242 -1.93 1.04 -20.84
C GLU A 242 -0.68 1.53 -20.08
N PRO A 243 -0.71 2.74 -19.50
CA PRO A 243 0.40 3.25 -18.71
C PRO A 243 0.53 2.50 -17.37
N PHE A 244 1.72 2.54 -16.78
CA PHE A 244 2.01 1.90 -15.49
C PHE A 244 1.06 2.36 -14.36
N THR A 245 0.55 3.59 -14.43
CA THR A 245 -0.40 4.13 -13.46
C THR A 245 -1.73 3.38 -13.46
N VAL A 246 -2.20 2.95 -14.64
CA VAL A 246 -3.39 2.09 -14.77
C VAL A 246 -3.08 0.69 -14.29
N ALA A 247 -1.91 0.14 -14.63
CA ALA A 247 -1.49 -1.17 -14.13
C ALA A 247 -1.41 -1.21 -12.59
N HIS A 248 -0.87 -0.16 -11.96
CA HIS A 248 -0.83 -0.01 -10.50
C HIS A 248 -2.23 -0.02 -9.89
N GLU A 249 -3.15 0.82 -10.40
CA GLU A 249 -4.52 0.85 -9.86
C GLU A 249 -5.29 -0.45 -10.13
N LEU A 250 -4.98 -1.16 -11.22
CA LEU A 250 -5.58 -2.47 -11.50
C LEU A 250 -5.15 -3.51 -10.47
N VAL A 251 -3.88 -3.52 -10.06
CA VAL A 251 -3.39 -4.37 -8.96
C VAL A 251 -4.18 -4.11 -7.67
N LEU A 252 -4.42 -2.84 -7.32
CA LEU A 252 -5.22 -2.48 -6.14
C LEU A 252 -6.67 -2.97 -6.25
N CYS A 253 -7.27 -2.87 -7.44
CA CYS A 253 -8.62 -3.37 -7.68
C CYS A 253 -8.68 -4.89 -7.45
N TYR A 254 -7.71 -5.65 -7.97
CA TYR A 254 -7.66 -7.09 -7.74
C TYR A 254 -7.37 -7.46 -6.29
N PHE A 255 -6.51 -6.73 -5.58
CA PHE A 255 -6.32 -6.97 -4.14
C PHE A 255 -7.60 -6.72 -3.37
N ARG A 256 -8.35 -5.68 -3.69
CA ARG A 256 -9.66 -5.42 -3.07
C ARG A 256 -10.64 -6.58 -3.30
N GLU A 257 -10.72 -7.09 -4.53
CA GLU A 257 -11.58 -8.24 -4.85
C GLU A 257 -11.19 -9.50 -4.07
N MET A 258 -9.89 -9.77 -3.89
CA MET A 258 -9.42 -10.93 -3.13
C MET A 258 -9.60 -10.75 -1.62
N ASP A 259 -9.21 -9.60 -1.09
CA ASP A 259 -9.21 -9.33 0.34
C ASP A 259 -10.63 -9.25 0.93
N PHE A 260 -11.60 -8.80 0.13
CA PHE A 260 -12.99 -8.63 0.57
C PHE A 260 -13.96 -9.60 -0.12
N ASP A 261 -13.45 -10.70 -0.69
CA ASP A 261 -14.32 -11.73 -1.27
C ASP A 261 -15.18 -12.37 -0.17
N PRO A 262 -16.52 -12.21 -0.20
CA PRO A 262 -17.39 -12.76 0.84
C PRO A 262 -17.34 -14.30 0.87
N ALA A 263 -17.02 -14.93 -0.26
CA ALA A 263 -16.95 -16.39 -0.37
C ALA A 263 -15.58 -16.97 0.06
N ARG A 264 -14.52 -16.14 0.16
CA ARG A 264 -13.13 -16.57 0.39
C ARG A 264 -12.61 -17.60 -0.60
N LEU A 265 -13.13 -17.55 -1.81
CA LEU A 265 -12.73 -18.42 -2.90
C LEU A 265 -11.74 -17.70 -3.81
N LEU A 266 -11.73 -16.36 -3.82
CA LEU A 266 -10.79 -15.60 -4.63
C LEU A 266 -9.39 -15.57 -4.05
N HIS A 267 -8.42 -15.88 -4.90
CA HIS A 267 -6.99 -15.77 -4.64
C HIS A 267 -6.24 -15.49 -5.95
N MET A 268 -4.95 -15.16 -5.86
CA MET A 268 -4.13 -14.75 -7.01
C MET A 268 -4.14 -15.76 -8.17
N GLY A 269 -4.33 -17.05 -7.87
CA GLY A 269 -4.36 -18.12 -8.86
C GLY A 269 -5.67 -18.24 -9.66
N ASN A 270 -6.78 -17.67 -9.19
CA ASN A 270 -8.09 -17.79 -9.84
C ASN A 270 -8.82 -16.46 -10.09
N VAL A 271 -8.35 -15.35 -9.51
CA VAL A 271 -9.02 -14.04 -9.61
C VAL A 271 -9.22 -13.58 -11.06
N PHE A 272 -8.27 -13.92 -11.95
CA PHE A 272 -8.40 -13.65 -13.39
C PHE A 272 -9.47 -14.48 -14.10
N ARG A 273 -9.81 -15.67 -13.60
CA ARG A 273 -10.72 -16.61 -14.25
C ARG A 273 -12.20 -16.34 -13.93
N ARG A 274 -12.47 -15.51 -12.91
CA ARG A 274 -13.84 -15.15 -12.47
C ARG A 274 -14.59 -14.27 -13.48
N GLY A 275 -13.88 -13.62 -14.41
CA GLY A 275 -14.43 -12.62 -15.32
C GLY A 275 -14.53 -11.22 -14.68
N GLY A 276 -15.00 -10.24 -15.45
CA GLY A 276 -15.07 -8.84 -15.01
C GLY A 276 -13.78 -8.02 -15.20
N GLN A 277 -12.81 -8.54 -15.95
CA GLN A 277 -11.52 -7.86 -16.20
C GLN A 277 -11.73 -6.48 -16.82
N ASP A 278 -12.65 -6.35 -17.78
CA ASP A 278 -12.96 -5.06 -18.42
C ASP A 278 -13.54 -4.03 -17.45
N THR A 279 -14.36 -4.48 -16.50
CA THR A 279 -14.92 -3.63 -15.45
C THR A 279 -13.83 -3.13 -14.52
N LEU A 280 -12.94 -4.02 -14.06
CA LEU A 280 -11.82 -3.67 -13.20
C LEU A 280 -10.81 -2.78 -13.90
N LEU A 281 -10.53 -3.04 -15.19
CA LEU A 281 -9.66 -2.19 -16.01
C LEU A 281 -10.27 -0.80 -16.23
N SER A 282 -11.57 -0.73 -16.48
CA SER A 282 -12.30 0.55 -16.57
C SER A 282 -12.24 1.33 -15.26
N GLU A 283 -12.37 0.66 -14.11
CA GLU A 283 -12.19 1.28 -12.80
C GLU A 283 -10.76 1.76 -12.58
N ALA A 284 -9.77 0.93 -12.90
CA ALA A 284 -8.36 1.27 -12.79
C ALA A 284 -8.00 2.52 -13.62
N ARG A 285 -8.54 2.65 -14.84
CA ARG A 285 -8.39 3.86 -15.66
C ARG A 285 -8.96 5.11 -14.98
N ARG A 286 -10.15 5.00 -14.37
CA ARG A 286 -10.75 6.12 -13.61
C ARG A 286 -9.92 6.49 -12.39
N ASN A 287 -9.44 5.50 -11.65
CA ASN A 287 -8.60 5.71 -10.47
C ASN A 287 -7.27 6.33 -10.87
N ALA A 288 -6.61 5.84 -11.94
CA ALA A 288 -5.37 6.40 -12.43
C ALA A 288 -5.55 7.86 -12.84
N ALA A 289 -6.62 8.15 -13.58
CA ALA A 289 -7.00 9.51 -13.94
C ALA A 289 -7.34 10.39 -12.74
N ALA A 290 -7.73 9.85 -11.58
CA ALA A 290 -8.01 10.63 -10.37
C ALA A 290 -6.75 10.88 -9.53
N PHE A 291 -5.89 9.86 -9.37
CA PHE A 291 -4.79 9.88 -8.42
C PHE A 291 -3.42 10.23 -9.01
N PHE A 292 -3.23 10.13 -10.33
CA PHE A 292 -1.97 10.44 -11.01
C PHE A 292 -2.06 11.71 -11.88
N ARG A 293 -2.98 12.64 -11.58
CA ARG A 293 -3.11 13.89 -12.33
C ARG A 293 -1.86 14.73 -12.18
N ALA A 294 -1.34 15.25 -13.29
CA ALA A 294 -0.28 16.25 -13.29
C ALA A 294 -0.74 17.49 -12.48
N GLY A 295 -0.22 17.62 -11.25
CA GLY A 295 -0.46 18.76 -10.36
C GLY A 295 -1.46 18.57 -9.21
N GLY A 296 -1.83 17.36 -8.78
CA GLY A 296 -2.80 17.17 -7.70
C GLY A 296 -2.44 16.03 -6.74
N GLY A 297 -2.26 16.36 -5.46
CA GLY A 297 -1.95 15.41 -4.40
C GLY A 297 -3.01 14.32 -4.18
N ILE A 298 -2.62 13.34 -3.38
CA ILE A 298 -3.39 12.16 -2.99
C ILE A 298 -4.78 12.58 -2.48
N LEU A 299 -5.84 12.25 -3.24
CA LEU A 299 -7.21 12.33 -2.74
C LEU A 299 -7.43 11.18 -1.75
N GLN A 300 -7.43 11.46 -0.44
CA GLN A 300 -7.95 10.49 0.52
C GLN A 300 -9.49 10.43 0.42
N PRO A 301 -10.10 9.25 0.61
CA PRO A 301 -11.54 9.12 0.72
C PRO A 301 -12.05 9.96 1.89
N LYS A 302 -13.14 10.68 1.66
CA LYS A 302 -13.75 11.63 2.60
C LYS A 302 -14.42 10.86 3.75
N GLY A 303 -13.66 10.61 4.83
CA GLY A 303 -14.20 10.20 6.12
C GLY A 303 -14.55 11.43 6.94
N ASN A 304 -15.82 11.57 7.31
CA ASN A 304 -16.26 12.58 8.27
C ASN A 304 -15.54 12.35 9.61
N ASN A 305 -14.71 13.30 10.03
CA ASN A 305 -14.71 13.88 11.38
C ASN A 305 -13.66 14.99 11.46
N ASP A 306 -14.16 16.17 11.80
CA ASP A 306 -13.36 17.33 12.19
C ASP A 306 -12.53 17.00 13.44
N ASP A 307 -11.22 17.24 13.37
CA ASP A 307 -10.56 18.33 14.09
C ASP A 307 -9.06 18.07 14.25
N LYS A 308 -8.29 19.10 13.88
CA LYS A 308 -6.85 19.32 14.16
C LYS A 308 -5.85 18.38 13.46
N LEU A 309 -5.20 18.89 12.40
CA LEU A 309 -3.77 19.28 12.43
C LEU A 309 -3.31 19.91 11.10
N GLY A 310 -2.64 21.07 11.19
CA GLY A 310 -1.48 21.43 10.36
C GLY A 310 -1.68 21.80 8.89
N ASN A 311 -1.84 23.10 8.61
CA ASN A 311 -1.43 23.79 7.36
C ASN A 311 -1.66 23.05 6.03
N VAL A 312 -2.88 22.61 5.77
CA VAL A 312 -3.36 22.47 4.39
C VAL A 312 -3.72 23.88 3.92
N LYS A 313 -3.06 24.39 2.86
CA LYS A 313 -3.56 25.58 2.14
C LYS A 313 -4.97 25.25 1.70
N THR A 314 -5.95 25.78 2.43
CA THR A 314 -7.36 25.67 2.11
C THR A 314 -7.50 26.13 0.66
N ILE A 315 -7.83 25.20 -0.25
CA ILE A 315 -8.34 25.59 -1.57
C ILE A 315 -9.70 26.21 -1.27
N LYS A 316 -9.69 27.51 -0.93
CA LYS A 316 -10.90 28.29 -0.93
C LYS A 316 -11.41 28.22 -2.36
N ASN A 317 -12.65 27.75 -2.53
CA ASN A 317 -13.43 27.99 -3.75
C ASN A 317 -13.71 29.50 -3.83
N THR A 318 -12.65 30.29 -4.00
CA THR A 318 -12.76 31.73 -4.18
C THR A 318 -13.39 31.94 -5.54
N LYS A 319 -14.59 32.53 -5.57
CA LYS A 319 -15.26 32.87 -6.82
C LYS A 319 -14.58 34.13 -7.41
N PRO A 320 -14.39 34.20 -8.74
CA PRO A 320 -13.86 35.41 -9.38
C PRO A 320 -14.80 36.59 -9.12
N ASN A 321 -14.26 37.72 -8.65
CA ASN A 321 -15.03 38.94 -8.42
C ASN A 321 -15.08 39.87 -9.65
N GLY A 322 -14.53 39.44 -10.79
CA GLY A 322 -14.46 40.20 -12.03
C GLY A 322 -13.29 41.20 -12.13
N LYS A 323 -12.58 41.47 -11.02
CA LYS A 323 -11.44 42.38 -10.98
C LYS A 323 -10.14 41.66 -11.34
N SER A 324 -9.13 42.44 -11.74
CA SER A 324 -7.82 41.94 -12.15
C SER A 324 -6.70 42.82 -11.58
N ASP A 325 -5.51 42.27 -11.47
CA ASP A 325 -4.33 43.03 -11.07
C ASP A 325 -3.78 43.83 -12.26
N GLU A 326 -4.16 45.11 -12.35
CA GLU A 326 -3.74 46.01 -13.43
C GLU A 326 -2.23 46.26 -13.46
N SER A 327 -1.54 46.04 -12.33
CA SER A 327 -0.08 46.17 -12.23
C SER A 327 0.66 44.96 -12.80
N SER A 328 -0.05 43.85 -13.06
CA SER A 328 0.54 42.63 -13.57
C SER A 328 1.02 42.80 -15.02
N LYS A 329 2.32 42.60 -15.23
CA LYS A 329 2.97 42.58 -16.56
C LYS A 329 2.60 41.35 -17.40
N LYS A 330 1.80 40.41 -16.86
CA LYS A 330 1.36 39.20 -17.55
C LYS A 330 -0.16 39.22 -17.74
N PRO A 331 -0.66 39.05 -18.97
CA PRO A 331 -2.09 38.99 -19.23
C PRO A 331 -2.68 37.65 -18.78
N CYS A 332 -3.94 37.65 -18.34
CA CYS A 332 -4.64 36.45 -17.88
C CYS A 332 -5.02 35.53 -19.07
N PRO A 333 -4.57 34.25 -19.10
CA PRO A 333 -4.92 33.34 -20.19
C PRO A 333 -6.38 32.86 -20.16
N ASP A 334 -7.00 32.79 -18.98
CA ASP A 334 -8.40 32.40 -18.84
C ASP A 334 -9.34 33.51 -19.32
N PHE A 335 -9.08 34.76 -18.96
CA PHE A 335 -9.77 35.95 -19.49
C PHE A 335 -9.71 35.99 -21.02
N ASN A 336 -8.52 35.83 -21.59
CA ASN A 336 -8.31 35.84 -23.05
C ASN A 336 -8.92 34.62 -23.76
N GLY A 337 -9.27 33.57 -23.02
CA GLY A 337 -9.98 32.39 -23.51
C GLY A 337 -11.49 32.42 -23.24
N GLY A 338 -12.03 33.50 -22.67
CA GLY A 338 -13.45 33.61 -22.31
C GLY A 338 -13.89 32.68 -21.17
N ARG A 339 -12.96 32.27 -20.29
CA ARG A 339 -13.22 31.35 -19.18
C ARG A 339 -13.11 32.03 -17.82
N PRO A 340 -13.76 31.50 -16.77
CA PRO A 340 -13.57 31.97 -15.40
C PRO A 340 -12.11 31.89 -14.95
N CYS A 341 -11.58 32.96 -14.34
CA CYS A 341 -10.20 33.05 -13.88
C CYS A 341 -9.92 32.08 -12.71
N LYS A 342 -8.84 31.31 -12.80
CA LYS A 342 -8.46 30.33 -11.77
C LYS A 342 -7.43 30.82 -10.77
N ASN A 343 -6.59 31.79 -11.17
CA ASN A 343 -5.55 32.36 -10.32
C ASN A 343 -6.05 33.64 -9.66
N LEU A 344 -6.59 33.50 -8.45
CA LEU A 344 -7.26 34.56 -7.72
C LEU A 344 -6.53 34.86 -6.39
N LYS A 345 -6.48 36.13 -6.04
CA LYS A 345 -6.17 36.62 -4.70
C LYS A 345 -7.31 36.21 -3.73
N PRO A 346 -7.08 36.27 -2.40
CA PRO A 346 -8.09 35.86 -1.41
C PRO A 346 -9.43 36.60 -1.51
N ASP A 347 -9.46 37.80 -2.08
CA ASP A 347 -10.64 38.63 -2.31
C ASP A 347 -11.39 38.30 -3.62
N GLY A 348 -10.91 37.32 -4.40
CA GLY A 348 -11.46 36.93 -5.69
C GLY A 348 -10.93 37.73 -6.88
N THR A 349 -9.98 38.64 -6.69
CA THR A 349 -9.35 39.43 -7.76
C THR A 349 -8.34 38.57 -8.53
N CYS A 350 -8.36 38.58 -9.86
CA CYS A 350 -7.38 37.83 -10.65
C CYS A 350 -5.95 38.38 -10.45
N THR A 351 -4.97 37.49 -10.27
CA THR A 351 -3.55 37.86 -10.08
C THR A 351 -2.87 38.35 -11.36
N PHE A 352 -3.50 38.15 -12.51
CA PHE A 352 -3.03 38.59 -13.83
C PHE A 352 -3.88 39.74 -14.34
N SER A 353 -3.36 40.54 -15.26
CA SER A 353 -4.10 41.66 -15.84
C SER A 353 -5.10 41.16 -16.88
N HIS A 354 -6.32 41.70 -16.88
CA HIS A 354 -7.32 41.44 -17.92
C HIS A 354 -7.01 42.27 -19.17
N LYS A 355 -5.90 41.94 -19.83
CA LYS A 355 -5.41 42.58 -21.05
C LYS A 355 -5.15 41.55 -22.14
N CYS A 356 -5.15 41.98 -23.40
CA CYS A 356 -5.00 41.07 -24.53
C CYS A 356 -3.64 40.35 -24.53
N ASN A 357 -3.66 39.02 -24.64
CA ASN A 357 -2.46 38.16 -24.69
C ASN A 357 -2.04 37.76 -26.12
N GLN A 358 -2.47 38.50 -27.14
CA GLN A 358 -1.99 38.30 -28.51
C GLN A 358 -0.50 38.65 -28.59
N PHE A 359 0.34 37.72 -29.05
CA PHE A 359 1.76 38.01 -29.29
C PHE A 359 1.93 38.99 -30.44
N VAL A 360 2.89 39.92 -30.30
CA VAL A 360 3.19 40.96 -31.30
C VAL A 360 4.68 41.07 -31.54
N SER A 361 5.08 41.41 -32.76
CA SER A 361 6.49 41.43 -33.19
C SER A 361 7.26 42.68 -32.77
N ASP A 362 6.57 43.77 -32.41
CA ASP A 362 7.18 45.08 -32.19
C ASP A 362 7.31 45.49 -30.71
N LYS A 363 7.10 44.56 -29.77
CA LYS A 363 7.24 44.79 -28.32
C LYS A 363 8.32 43.94 -27.64
N GLY A 364 9.29 43.45 -28.41
CA GLY A 364 10.40 42.62 -27.93
C GLY A 364 10.01 41.16 -27.62
N PRO A 365 10.97 40.34 -27.17
CA PRO A 365 10.75 38.92 -26.90
C PRO A 365 9.62 38.68 -25.90
N GLY A 366 8.63 37.86 -26.28
CA GLY A 366 7.45 37.59 -25.46
C GLY A 366 6.48 38.78 -25.30
N GLY A 367 6.57 39.81 -26.14
CA GLY A 367 5.68 40.96 -26.13
C GLY A 367 4.22 40.63 -26.45
N TYR A 368 3.29 41.23 -25.68
CA TYR A 368 1.84 41.09 -25.88
C TYR A 368 1.20 42.41 -26.32
N CYS A 369 0.08 42.31 -27.02
CA CYS A 369 -0.78 43.44 -27.38
C CYS A 369 -1.07 44.34 -26.17
N MET A 370 -1.49 43.78 -25.03
CA MET A 370 -1.83 44.49 -23.79
C MET A 370 -2.99 45.50 -23.89
N GLY A 371 -3.80 45.43 -24.95
CA GLY A 371 -5.01 46.25 -25.10
C GLY A 371 -6.11 45.87 -24.10
N PRO A 372 -7.10 46.78 -23.86
CA PRO A 372 -8.20 46.59 -22.91
C PRO A 372 -9.31 45.67 -23.43
N HIS A 373 -8.96 44.64 -24.20
CA HIS A 373 -9.89 43.66 -24.78
C HIS A 373 -9.38 42.23 -24.54
N ALA A 374 -10.26 41.24 -24.61
CA ALA A 374 -9.88 39.83 -24.57
C ALA A 374 -9.51 39.34 -25.98
N ARG A 375 -8.52 38.46 -26.11
CA ARG A 375 -8.16 37.90 -27.42
C ARG A 375 -9.31 37.14 -28.09
N CYS A 376 -10.13 36.43 -27.31
CA CYS A 376 -11.29 35.69 -27.81
C CYS A 376 -12.39 36.58 -28.39
N THR A 377 -12.43 37.87 -28.06
CA THR A 377 -13.38 38.84 -28.64
C THR A 377 -12.82 39.54 -29.88
N GLY A 378 -11.66 39.10 -30.37
CA GLY A 378 -10.92 39.74 -31.45
C GLY A 378 -9.86 40.69 -30.91
N CYS A 379 -8.68 40.66 -31.53
CA CYS A 379 -7.59 41.58 -31.22
C CYS A 379 -7.53 42.68 -32.28
N ASP A 380 -7.58 43.94 -31.85
CA ASP A 380 -7.54 45.14 -32.70
C ASP A 380 -6.13 45.53 -33.17
N TYR A 381 -5.09 44.82 -32.71
CA TYR A 381 -3.72 45.10 -33.09
C TYR A 381 -3.51 44.92 -34.61
N ASP A 382 -2.51 45.61 -35.16
CA ASP A 382 -2.15 45.52 -36.58
C ASP A 382 -1.95 44.05 -36.99
N ALA A 383 -2.68 43.61 -38.02
CA ALA A 383 -2.66 42.25 -38.52
C ALA A 383 -1.27 41.82 -39.00
N GLY A 384 -0.47 42.73 -39.58
CA GLY A 384 0.89 42.46 -40.04
C GLY A 384 1.90 42.23 -38.91
N LYS A 385 1.52 42.56 -37.67
CA LYS A 385 2.39 42.47 -36.49
C LYS A 385 1.99 41.39 -35.50
N LYS A 386 0.87 40.69 -35.75
CA LYS A 386 0.41 39.59 -34.89
C LYS A 386 1.26 38.34 -35.12
N LEU A 387 1.73 37.74 -34.03
CA LEU A 387 2.46 36.48 -34.06
C LEU A 387 1.62 35.34 -33.50
N ARG A 388 1.77 34.14 -34.07
CA ARG A 388 1.13 32.92 -33.53
C ARG A 388 1.83 32.38 -32.29
N ALA A 389 3.09 32.74 -32.09
CA ALA A 389 3.98 32.33 -31.00
C ALA A 389 4.83 33.54 -30.58
N PRO A 390 5.46 33.53 -29.39
CA PRO A 390 6.37 34.60 -28.99
C PRO A 390 7.50 34.78 -30.03
N ALA A 391 7.87 36.04 -30.30
CA ALA A 391 9.10 36.34 -31.03
C ALA A 391 10.30 35.76 -30.26
N ALA A 392 11.20 35.10 -30.99
CA ALA A 392 12.43 34.54 -30.45
C ALA A 392 13.35 35.62 -29.87
#